data_AF-A0A7S3FXN6-F1
#
_entry.id   AF-A0A7S3FXN6-F1
#
_cell.length_a   1.000
_cell.length_b   1.000
_cell.length_c   1.000
_cell.angle_alpha   90.00
_cell.angle_beta   90.00
_cell.angle_gamma   90.00
#
_symmetry.space_group_name_H-M   'P 1'
#
loop_
_entity.id
_entity.type
_entity.pdbx_description
1 polymer ?
#
loop_
_entity_poly.entity_id
_entity_poly.type
_entity_poly.pdbx_seq_one_letter_code
_entity_poly.pdbx_strand_id
1 'polypeptide(L)'
;KGHPKDYFVPNFGLDQDVKDSLTHTSAAEKRLNHQWNGELVQSEEELNLDSDPICSSAGCDQYKHPHPKLDYKLNYAVPNLGPDHEITENFHSLDIAEEMKNHKFDFGTKESKEKYKNPAKEVDYNFAPKLDEDVIGTQKSLSKTESRMGQ
;
A
#
# COMPACT_ATOMS: atom_id res chain seq x y z
N LYS A 1 -19.53 40.91 11.19
CA LYS A 1 -19.02 41.27 12.54
C LYS A 1 -18.02 40.18 12.92
N GLY A 2 -16.72 40.49 13.00
CA GLY A 2 -15.67 39.50 13.29
C GLY A 2 -15.66 39.06 14.76
N HIS A 3 -15.18 37.86 15.04
CA HIS A 3 -15.05 37.34 16.40
C HIS A 3 -13.86 37.98 17.13
N PRO A 4 -13.94 38.13 18.47
CA PRO A 4 -12.83 38.66 19.26
C PRO A 4 -11.62 37.71 19.22
N LYS A 5 -10.43 38.27 19.03
CA LYS A 5 -9.16 37.51 18.82
C LYS A 5 -8.18 37.59 20.00
N ASP A 6 -8.46 38.43 21.00
CA ASP A 6 -7.56 38.69 22.12
C ASP A 6 -8.04 38.02 23.40
N TYR A 7 -8.39 36.73 23.33
CA TYR A 7 -8.71 35.95 24.53
C TYR A 7 -7.46 35.28 25.10
N PHE A 8 -7.38 35.24 26.42
CA PHE A 8 -6.27 34.65 27.15
C PHE A 8 -6.15 33.15 26.84
N VAL A 9 -4.97 32.75 26.34
CA VAL A 9 -4.59 31.35 26.13
C VAL A 9 -3.65 30.93 27.25
N PRO A 10 -4.03 29.99 28.13
CA PRO A 10 -3.15 29.50 29.17
C PRO A 10 -1.94 28.78 28.55
N ASN A 11 -0.75 29.07 29.07
CA ASN A 11 0.44 28.31 28.75
C ASN A 11 0.50 27.08 29.66
N PHE A 12 0.35 25.89 29.08
CA PHE A 12 0.37 24.61 29.80
C PHE A 12 1.77 24.04 29.99
N GLY A 13 2.81 24.78 29.58
CA GLY A 13 4.19 24.32 29.60
C GLY A 13 4.49 23.33 28.48
N LEU A 14 5.67 22.73 28.55
CA LEU A 14 6.10 21.72 27.58
C LEU A 14 5.38 20.39 27.84
N ASP A 15 4.90 19.77 26.77
CA ASP A 15 4.24 18.47 26.83
C ASP A 15 5.18 17.39 27.38
N GLN A 16 4.60 16.39 28.04
CA GLN A 16 5.37 15.39 28.79
C GLN A 16 6.23 14.52 27.86
N ASP A 17 5.69 14.15 26.71
CA ASP A 17 6.38 13.38 25.66
C ASP A 17 7.58 14.12 25.07
N VAL A 18 7.50 15.45 24.93
CA VAL A 18 8.59 16.31 24.48
C VAL A 18 9.70 16.35 25.53
N LYS A 19 9.34 16.45 26.82
CA LYS A 19 10.32 16.37 27.91
C LYS A 19 11.03 15.03 27.91
N ASP A 20 10.29 13.93 27.82
CA ASP A 20 10.85 12.58 27.83
C ASP A 20 11.80 12.39 26.63
N SER A 21 11.40 12.86 25.46
CA SER A 21 12.22 12.85 24.24
C SER A 21 13.53 13.61 24.43
N LEU A 22 13.50 14.83 24.99
CA LEU A 22 14.70 15.63 25.29
C LEU A 22 15.64 14.92 26.30
N THR A 23 15.09 14.25 27.31
CA THR A 23 15.90 13.49 28.27
C THR A 23 16.62 12.30 27.63
N HIS A 24 15.94 11.56 26.75
CA HIS A 24 16.53 10.45 26.01
C HIS A 24 17.64 10.93 25.07
N THR A 25 17.41 12.04 24.37
CA THR A 25 18.43 12.66 23.53
C THR A 25 19.66 13.00 24.37
N SER A 26 19.52 13.75 25.46
CA SER A 26 20.66 14.11 26.32
C SER A 26 21.41 12.90 26.89
N ALA A 27 20.68 11.83 27.25
CA ALA A 27 21.29 10.58 27.70
C ALA A 27 22.11 9.91 26.58
N ALA A 28 21.60 9.94 25.35
CA ALA A 28 22.32 9.42 24.18
C ALA A 28 23.57 10.25 23.87
N GLU A 29 23.49 11.58 23.93
CA GLU A 29 24.63 12.49 23.72
C GLU A 29 25.76 12.21 24.72
N LYS A 30 25.42 12.09 26.01
CA LYS A 30 26.38 11.76 27.07
C LYS A 30 27.00 10.38 26.86
N ARG A 31 26.20 9.39 26.51
CA ARG A 31 26.68 8.02 26.26
C ARG A 31 27.65 7.96 25.10
N LEU A 32 27.42 8.76 24.06
CA LEU A 32 28.27 8.84 22.87
C LEU A 32 29.43 9.82 23.02
N ASN A 33 29.50 10.57 24.12
CA ASN A 33 30.43 11.68 24.33
C ASN A 33 30.45 12.65 23.12
N HIS A 34 29.28 12.81 22.50
CA HIS A 34 29.07 13.62 21.31
C HIS A 34 27.83 14.47 21.55
N GLN A 35 27.98 15.78 21.51
CA GLN A 35 26.83 16.68 21.47
C GLN A 35 26.28 16.67 20.06
N TRP A 36 24.99 16.38 19.95
CA TRP A 36 24.28 16.52 18.70
C TRP A 36 24.00 18.01 18.59
N ASN A 37 24.98 18.73 18.04
CA ASN A 37 24.78 20.08 17.56
C ASN A 37 23.88 19.94 16.33
N GLY A 38 22.59 19.70 16.58
CA GLY A 38 21.58 19.90 15.58
C GLY A 38 21.73 21.36 15.19
N GLU A 39 22.32 21.61 14.04
CA GLU A 39 21.91 22.71 13.20
C GLU A 39 20.44 22.47 12.83
N LEU A 40 19.57 22.52 13.84
CA LEU A 40 18.26 23.11 13.67
C LEU A 40 18.57 24.60 13.57
N VAL A 41 18.98 25.04 12.37
CA VAL A 41 18.72 26.42 11.93
C VAL A 41 17.20 26.53 11.84
N GLN A 42 16.60 26.67 13.01
CA GLN A 42 15.44 27.50 13.22
C GLN A 42 15.90 28.59 14.18
N SER A 43 16.95 29.33 13.80
CA SER A 43 16.94 30.74 14.12
C SER A 43 15.74 31.32 13.38
N GLU A 44 14.77 31.84 14.10
CA GLU A 44 13.46 32.28 13.61
C GLU A 44 13.53 33.54 12.71
N GLU A 45 14.68 33.83 12.13
CA GLU A 45 14.93 34.91 11.18
C GLU A 45 15.87 34.38 10.09
N GLU A 46 15.42 34.47 8.84
CA GLU A 46 16.15 34.17 7.59
C GLU A 46 16.15 32.72 7.05
N LEU A 47 14.95 32.16 6.79
CA LEU A 47 14.80 31.26 5.63
C LEU A 47 14.70 32.12 4.36
N ASN A 48 15.84 32.59 3.87
CA ASN A 48 15.98 32.98 2.47
C ASN A 48 15.73 31.72 1.62
N LEU A 49 14.59 31.71 0.93
CA LEU A 49 14.12 30.68 0.02
C LEU A 49 14.88 30.67 -1.32
N ASP A 50 16.11 31.18 -1.34
CA ASP A 50 16.95 31.17 -2.52
C ASP A 50 17.92 30.00 -2.40
N SER A 51 17.66 29.00 -3.24
CA SER A 51 18.53 27.87 -3.50
C SER A 51 19.98 28.33 -3.61
N ASP A 52 20.90 27.65 -2.92
CA ASP A 52 22.33 27.95 -3.00
C ASP A 52 22.76 27.94 -4.49
N PRO A 53 23.23 29.07 -5.07
CA PRO A 53 23.39 29.24 -6.52
C PRO A 53 24.49 28.35 -7.14
N ILE A 54 25.09 27.46 -6.36
CA ILE A 54 26.19 26.58 -6.78
C ILE A 54 25.79 25.09 -6.79
N CYS A 55 24.63 24.67 -6.27
CA CYS A 55 24.28 23.24 -6.24
C CYS A 55 22.76 22.95 -6.21
N SER A 56 22.23 22.18 -7.17
CA SER A 56 20.82 21.75 -7.16
C SER A 56 20.51 20.74 -6.04
N SER A 57 19.23 20.49 -5.75
CA SER A 57 18.72 19.43 -4.86
C SER A 57 18.99 17.99 -5.34
N ALA A 58 19.66 17.82 -6.47
CA ALA A 58 20.31 16.58 -6.93
C ALA A 58 21.85 16.69 -7.05
N GLY A 59 22.42 17.87 -6.76
CA GLY A 59 23.83 18.20 -6.47
C GLY A 59 24.83 18.11 -7.64
N CYS A 60 25.60 19.19 -7.88
CA CYS A 60 26.72 19.27 -8.83
C CYS A 60 27.70 18.09 -8.75
N ASP A 61 27.83 17.34 -9.84
CA ASP A 61 28.68 16.14 -9.91
C ASP A 61 30.19 16.45 -9.99
N GLN A 62 30.56 17.70 -10.33
CA GLN A 62 31.94 18.12 -10.58
C GLN A 62 32.82 18.15 -9.31
N TYR A 63 32.21 18.22 -8.12
CA TYR A 63 32.91 18.20 -6.82
C TYR A 63 32.66 16.90 -6.03
N LYS A 64 32.13 15.84 -6.66
CA LYS A 64 31.98 14.55 -6.00
C LYS A 64 33.37 13.98 -5.74
N HIS A 65 33.81 14.00 -4.48
CA HIS A 65 35.03 13.32 -4.06
C HIS A 65 34.92 11.84 -4.43
N PRO A 66 35.95 11.22 -5.03
CA PRO A 66 35.95 9.80 -5.27
C PRO A 66 35.79 9.09 -3.92
N HIS A 67 34.76 8.24 -3.80
CA HIS A 67 34.55 7.51 -2.56
C HIS A 67 35.79 6.66 -2.27
N PRO A 68 36.37 6.77 -1.06
CA PRO A 68 37.48 5.91 -0.68
C PRO A 68 37.02 4.45 -0.80
N LYS A 69 37.91 3.59 -1.32
CA LYS A 69 37.64 2.15 -1.29
C LYS A 69 37.52 1.74 0.18
N LEU A 70 36.36 1.19 0.53
CA LEU A 70 36.13 0.63 1.85
C LEU A 70 37.19 -0.43 2.13
N ASP A 71 37.78 -0.38 3.31
CA ASP A 71 38.84 -1.28 3.78
C ASP A 71 38.32 -2.69 4.12
N TYR A 72 37.00 -2.84 4.23
CA TYR A 72 36.34 -4.12 4.48
C TYR A 72 35.72 -4.74 3.23
N LYS A 73 35.63 -6.07 3.24
CA LYS A 73 34.98 -6.85 2.18
C LYS A 73 33.47 -6.67 2.25
N LEU A 74 32.89 -6.18 1.17
CA LEU A 74 31.45 -6.21 0.94
C LEU A 74 31.03 -7.63 0.51
N ASN A 75 29.75 -7.96 0.70
CA ASN A 75 29.15 -9.26 0.34
C ASN A 75 29.67 -10.45 1.18
N TYR A 76 29.80 -10.28 2.50
CA TYR A 76 30.00 -11.43 3.38
C TYR A 76 28.76 -12.34 3.35
N ALA A 77 28.98 -13.65 3.49
CA ALA A 77 27.89 -14.61 3.49
C ALA A 77 26.98 -14.37 4.70
N VAL A 78 25.70 -14.14 4.42
CA VAL A 78 24.66 -14.06 5.46
C VAL A 78 24.20 -15.49 5.77
N PRO A 79 24.30 -15.96 7.02
CA PRO A 79 23.77 -17.28 7.39
C PRO A 79 22.27 -17.36 7.09
N ASN A 80 21.86 -18.42 6.39
CA ASN A 80 20.45 -18.75 6.27
C ASN A 80 20.02 -19.47 7.55
N LEU A 81 19.17 -18.82 8.36
CA LEU A 81 18.68 -19.35 9.62
C LEU A 81 17.50 -20.32 9.47
N GLY A 82 17.12 -20.63 8.24
CA GLY A 82 15.96 -21.47 7.95
C GLY A 82 14.64 -20.70 8.07
N PRO A 83 13.51 -21.41 7.92
CA PRO A 83 12.19 -20.84 8.13
C PRO A 83 11.97 -20.49 9.60
N ASP A 84 11.19 -19.45 9.82
CA ASP A 84 10.80 -19.02 11.17
C ASP A 84 9.97 -20.10 11.89
N HIS A 85 10.07 -20.16 13.21
CA HIS A 85 9.39 -21.15 14.03
C HIS A 85 7.87 -21.03 13.93
N GLU A 86 7.33 -19.81 14.00
CA GLU A 86 5.88 -19.56 13.95
C GLU A 86 5.31 -19.97 12.59
N ILE A 87 6.08 -19.76 11.53
CA ILE A 87 5.71 -20.20 10.18
C ILE A 87 5.64 -21.73 10.12
N THR A 88 6.59 -22.43 10.75
CA THR A 88 6.60 -23.89 10.81
C THR A 88 5.40 -24.43 11.60
N GLU A 89 5.04 -23.80 12.71
CA GLU A 89 3.86 -24.17 13.51
C GLU A 89 2.54 -23.94 12.79
N ASN A 90 2.45 -22.85 12.01
CA ASN A 90 1.29 -22.58 11.16
C ASN A 90 1.09 -23.67 10.10
N PHE A 91 2.18 -24.12 9.45
CA PHE A 91 2.10 -25.24 8.51
C PHE A 91 1.64 -26.54 9.18
N HIS A 92 2.16 -26.86 10.36
CA HIS A 92 1.71 -28.03 11.11
C HIS A 92 0.21 -27.95 11.49
N SER A 93 -0.26 -26.76 11.87
CA SER A 93 -1.68 -26.53 12.16
C SER A 93 -2.55 -26.72 10.92
N LEU A 94 -2.06 -26.30 9.74
CA LEU A 94 -2.73 -26.52 8.46
C LEU A 94 -2.79 -28.02 8.12
N ASP A 95 -1.70 -28.76 8.30
CA ASP A 95 -1.64 -30.20 8.04
C ASP A 95 -2.65 -30.98 8.90
N ILE A 96 -2.72 -30.67 10.21
CA ILE A 96 -3.72 -31.28 11.10
C ILE A 96 -5.14 -30.97 10.62
N ALA A 97 -5.41 -29.73 10.22
CA ALA A 97 -6.74 -29.33 9.75
C ALA A 97 -7.13 -30.07 8.46
N GLU A 98 -6.20 -30.24 7.52
CA GLU A 98 -6.40 -31.00 6.29
C GLU A 98 -6.69 -32.48 6.55
N GLU A 99 -5.93 -33.10 7.47
CA GLU A 99 -6.15 -34.49 7.88
C GLU A 99 -7.52 -34.66 8.55
N MET A 100 -7.87 -33.77 9.48
CA MET A 100 -9.19 -33.77 10.14
C MET A 100 -10.35 -33.62 9.14
N LYS A 101 -10.13 -32.90 8.03
CA LYS A 101 -11.13 -32.72 6.97
C LYS A 101 -11.05 -33.77 5.87
N ASN A 102 -10.07 -34.68 5.91
CA ASN A 102 -9.75 -35.61 4.82
C ASN A 102 -9.71 -34.90 3.45
N HIS A 103 -9.23 -33.66 3.43
CA HIS A 103 -9.19 -32.82 2.24
C HIS A 103 -7.92 -31.98 2.25
N LYS A 104 -7.17 -32.05 1.14
CA LYS A 104 -5.97 -31.26 0.91
C LYS A 104 -6.29 -29.99 0.12
N PHE A 105 -5.76 -28.86 0.54
CA PHE A 105 -5.90 -27.59 -0.17
C PHE A 105 -4.89 -27.47 -1.31
N ASP A 106 -5.28 -27.94 -2.49
CA ASP A 106 -4.49 -27.76 -3.71
C ASP A 106 -4.92 -26.47 -4.43
N PHE A 107 -4.28 -25.35 -4.12
CA PHE A 107 -4.52 -24.08 -4.81
C PHE A 107 -3.62 -23.93 -6.04
N GLY A 108 -4.17 -23.36 -7.12
CA GLY A 108 -3.38 -22.98 -8.30
C GLY A 108 -2.95 -24.13 -9.21
N THR A 109 -3.23 -25.39 -8.85
CA THR A 109 -3.05 -26.55 -9.74
C THR A 109 -4.03 -26.50 -10.92
N LYS A 110 -3.70 -27.20 -12.01
CA LYS A 110 -4.60 -27.30 -13.17
C LYS A 110 -5.93 -27.94 -12.78
N GLU A 111 -5.89 -28.96 -11.92
CA GLU A 111 -7.05 -29.69 -11.41
C GLU A 111 -7.97 -28.79 -10.57
N SER A 112 -7.40 -27.96 -9.70
CA SER A 112 -8.15 -26.99 -8.88
C SER A 112 -8.83 -25.92 -9.73
N LYS A 113 -8.11 -25.37 -10.72
CA LYS A 113 -8.67 -24.39 -11.65
C LYS A 113 -9.85 -24.95 -12.44
N GLU A 114 -9.79 -26.23 -12.82
CA GLU A 114 -10.89 -26.89 -13.53
C GLU A 114 -12.07 -27.18 -12.59
N LYS A 115 -11.80 -27.73 -11.39
CA LYS A 115 -12.83 -28.05 -10.38
C LYS A 115 -13.62 -26.82 -9.94
N TYR A 116 -12.94 -25.68 -9.79
CA TYR A 116 -13.53 -24.42 -9.34
C TYR A 116 -13.72 -23.40 -10.47
N LYS A 117 -13.77 -23.87 -11.73
CA LYS A 117 -14.03 -23.01 -12.89
C LYS A 117 -15.46 -22.47 -12.85
N ASN A 118 -15.65 -21.19 -13.20
CA ASN A 118 -16.98 -20.60 -13.31
C ASN A 118 -17.65 -21.04 -14.64
N PRO A 119 -18.74 -21.83 -14.60
CA PRO A 119 -19.40 -22.32 -15.82
C PRO A 119 -19.99 -21.18 -16.68
N ALA A 120 -20.35 -20.05 -16.07
CA ALA A 120 -20.93 -18.91 -16.79
C ALA A 120 -19.95 -18.24 -17.76
N LYS A 121 -18.64 -18.49 -17.64
CA LYS A 121 -17.63 -18.01 -18.60
C LYS A 121 -17.52 -18.87 -19.85
N GLU A 122 -18.09 -20.08 -19.85
CA GLU A 122 -18.04 -21.00 -20.99
C GLU A 122 -19.23 -20.84 -21.93
N VAL A 123 -20.31 -20.23 -21.46
CA VAL A 123 -21.55 -20.07 -22.21
C VAL A 123 -21.69 -18.62 -22.65
N ASP A 124 -21.63 -18.40 -23.96
CA ASP A 124 -22.04 -17.13 -24.53
C ASP A 124 -23.57 -17.02 -24.41
N TYR A 125 -24.04 -16.14 -23.52
CA TYR A 125 -25.47 -15.85 -23.40
C TYR A 125 -25.98 -15.31 -24.74
N ASN A 126 -26.94 -16.02 -25.33
CA ASN A 126 -27.63 -15.52 -26.51
C ASN A 126 -28.58 -14.39 -26.08
N PHE A 127 -28.10 -13.14 -26.15
CA PHE A 127 -28.89 -11.95 -25.82
C PHE A 127 -30.00 -11.64 -26.84
N ALA A 128 -30.05 -12.36 -27.95
CA ALA A 128 -31.09 -12.26 -28.97
C ALA A 128 -31.57 -13.67 -29.36
N PRO A 129 -32.28 -14.38 -28.46
CA PRO A 129 -32.84 -15.67 -28.78
C PRO A 129 -33.81 -15.55 -29.96
N LYS A 130 -33.83 -16.56 -30.83
CA LYS A 130 -34.81 -16.62 -31.91
C LYS A 130 -36.20 -16.67 -31.27
N LEU A 131 -37.10 -15.79 -31.73
CA LEU A 131 -38.49 -15.78 -31.30
C LEU A 131 -39.17 -17.09 -31.73
N ASP A 132 -40.06 -17.59 -30.88
CA ASP A 132 -40.90 -18.74 -31.19
C ASP A 132 -41.88 -18.38 -32.33
N GLU A 133 -42.29 -19.40 -33.10
CA GLU A 133 -43.12 -19.26 -34.29
C GLU A 133 -44.48 -18.63 -33.95
N ASP A 134 -45.04 -18.94 -32.78
CA ASP A 134 -46.29 -18.37 -32.28
C ASP A 134 -46.15 -16.87 -31.93
N VAL A 135 -45.03 -16.47 -31.32
CA VAL A 135 -44.71 -15.06 -31.03
C VAL A 135 -44.53 -14.29 -32.34
N ILE A 136 -43.79 -14.83 -33.30
CA ILE A 136 -43.63 -14.23 -34.64
C ILE A 136 -45.00 -14.08 -35.33
N GLY A 137 -45.85 -15.10 -35.26
CA GLY A 137 -47.20 -15.08 -35.83
C GLY A 137 -48.10 -14.04 -35.17
N THR A 138 -48.02 -13.92 -33.85
CA THR A 138 -48.77 -12.93 -33.06
C THR A 138 -48.33 -11.51 -33.41
N GLN A 139 -47.02 -11.27 -33.51
CA GLN A 139 -46.45 -9.97 -33.84
C GLN A 139 -46.79 -9.54 -35.29
N LYS A 140 -46.79 -10.47 -36.24
CA LYS A 140 -47.32 -10.24 -37.60
C LYS A 140 -48.80 -9.87 -37.59
N SER A 141 -49.59 -10.52 -36.73
CA SER A 141 -51.03 -10.28 -36.63
C SER A 141 -51.33 -8.91 -36.00
N LEU A 142 -50.55 -8.52 -34.98
CA LEU A 142 -50.59 -7.20 -34.36
C LEU A 142 -50.26 -6.10 -35.39
N SER A 143 -49.12 -6.24 -36.08
CA SER A 143 -48.67 -5.28 -37.11
C SER A 143 -49.69 -5.07 -38.23
N LYS A 144 -50.32 -6.14 -38.73
CA LYS A 144 -51.39 -6.05 -39.73
C LYS A 144 -52.62 -5.31 -39.19
N THR A 145 -52.91 -5.46 -37.90
CA THR A 145 -54.05 -4.81 -37.27
C THR A 145 -53.78 -3.32 -37.07
N GLU A 146 -52.59 -2.96 -36.58
CA GLU A 146 -52.15 -1.56 -36.42
C GLU A 146 -52.16 -0.82 -37.76
N SER A 147 -51.59 -1.43 -38.81
CA SER A 147 -51.59 -0.87 -40.17
C SER A 147 -53.00 -0.63 -40.72
N ARG A 148 -53.95 -1.52 -40.40
CA ARG A 148 -55.35 -1.39 -40.81
C ARG A 148 -56.09 -0.33 -39.99
N MET A 149 -55.72 -0.15 -38.73
CA MET A 149 -56.31 0.83 -37.81
C MET A 149 -55.71 2.23 -37.98
N GLY A 150 -54.67 2.39 -38.81
CA GLY A 150 -54.08 3.68 -39.14
C GLY A 150 -53.32 4.35 -38.00
N GLN A 151 -52.80 3.55 -37.05
CA GLN A 151 -51.82 4.00 -36.05
C GLN A 151 -50.40 3.72 -36.53
#